data_AF-A0A937LMB3-F1
#
_entry.id   AF-A0A937LMB3-F1
#
_cell.length_a   1.000
_cell.length_b   1.000
_cell.length_c   1.000
_cell.angle_alpha   90.00
_cell.angle_beta   90.00
_cell.angle_gamma   90.00
#
_symmetry.space_group_name_H-M   'P 1'
#
loop_
_entity.id
_entity.type
_entity.pdbx_description
1 polymer ?
#
loop_
_entity_poly.entity_id
_entity_poly.type
_entity_poly.pdbx_seq_one_letter_code
_entity_poly.pdbx_strand_id
1 'polypeptide(L)' 'MILGIGSDLANIERIQGTLDRFGTRFKNRVFTEVEQKKAGSRKDIAGTYAKR' A
#
# COMPACT_ATOMS: atom_id res chain seq x y z
N MET A 1 13.17 23.42 -16.02
CA MET A 1 13.99 23.10 -14.84
C MET A 1 13.32 21.93 -14.12
N ILE A 2 13.96 20.75 -14.06
CA ILE A 2 13.44 19.61 -13.29
C ILE A 2 13.89 19.78 -11.83
N LEU A 3 12.95 19.73 -10.88
CA LEU A 3 13.22 19.89 -9.44
C LEU A 3 13.61 18.57 -8.75
N GLY A 4 13.26 17.43 -9.34
CA GLY A 4 13.64 16.11 -8.86
C GLY A 4 12.96 14.98 -9.64
N ILE A 5 13.53 13.77 -9.55
CA ILE A 5 12.94 12.53 -10.07
C ILE A 5 12.91 11.47 -8.96
N GLY A 6 11.94 10.56 -9.02
CA GLY A 6 11.83 9.45 -8.08
C GLY A 6 11.35 8.19 -8.78
N SER A 7 11.88 7.04 -8.36
CA SER A 7 11.47 5.71 -8.79
C SER A 7 11.42 4.80 -7.58
N ASP A 8 10.40 3.95 -7.50
CA ASP A 8 10.25 2.95 -6.44
C ASP A 8 9.74 1.63 -7.01
N LEU A 9 10.05 0.54 -6.31
CA LEU A 9 9.59 -0.81 -6.61
C LEU A 9 8.97 -1.43 -5.35
N ALA A 10 7.70 -1.83 -5.45
CA ALA A 10 6.97 -2.47 -4.36
C ALA A 10 6.71 -3.96 -4.66
N ASN A 11 7.31 -4.83 -3.85
CA ASN A 11 7.00 -6.26 -3.86
C ASN A 11 5.70 -6.53 -3.08
N ILE A 12 4.72 -7.17 -3.75
CA ILE A 12 3.41 -7.52 -3.19
C ILE A 12 3.52 -8.45 -1.98
N GLU A 13 4.40 -9.47 -2.03
CA GLU A 13 4.59 -10.43 -0.93
C GLU A 13 5.11 -9.73 0.34
N ARG A 14 5.97 -8.72 0.16
CA ARG A 14 6.47 -7.90 1.27
C ARG A 14 5.36 -7.05 1.89
N ILE A 15 4.47 -6.48 1.06
CA ILE A 15 3.30 -5.74 1.54
C ILE A 15 2.35 -6.67 2.28
N GLN A 16 2.09 -7.87 1.75
CA GLN A 16 1.26 -8.89 2.42
C GLN A 16 1.85 -9.25 3.79
N GLY A 17 3.13 -9.61 3.88
CA GLY A 17 3.76 -9.94 5.17
C GLY A 17 3.76 -8.77 6.17
N THR A 18 3.83 -7.53 5.68
CA THR A 18 3.71 -6.33 6.53
C THR A 18 2.29 -6.14 7.05
N LEU A 19 1.29 -6.36 6.20
CA LEU A 19 -0.12 -6.33 6.58
C LEU A 19 -0.43 -7.43 7.59
N ASP A 20 0.11 -8.63 7.41
CA ASP A 20 -0.08 -9.75 8.33
C ASP A 20 0.56 -9.47 9.69
N ARG A 21 1.77 -8.87 9.69
CA ARG A 21 2.51 -8.56 10.93
C ARG A 21 1.92 -7.41 11.73
N PHE A 22 1.44 -6.36 11.06
CA PHE A 22 1.07 -5.10 11.72
C PHE A 22 -0.40 -4.71 11.56
N GLY A 23 -1.14 -5.38 10.67
CA GLY A 23 -2.56 -5.16 10.45
C GLY A 23 -2.92 -3.69 10.22
N THR A 24 -3.90 -3.22 10.98
CA THR A 24 -4.46 -1.87 10.89
C THR A 24 -3.45 -0.78 11.26
N ARG A 25 -2.45 -1.06 12.10
CA ARG A 25 -1.40 -0.08 12.44
C ARG A 25 -0.61 0.35 11.20
N PHE A 26 -0.27 -0.59 10.33
CA PHE A 26 0.42 -0.28 9.07
C PHE A 26 -0.50 0.51 8.13
N LYS A 27 -1.76 0.10 7.99
CA LYS A 27 -2.74 0.77 7.13
C LYS A 27 -2.91 2.24 7.54
N ASN A 28 -3.15 2.50 8.82
CA ASN A 28 -3.38 3.85 9.33
C ASN A 28 -2.14 4.76 9.22
N ARG A 29 -0.94 4.19 9.20
CA ARG A 29 0.31 4.97 9.11
C ARG A 29 0.63 5.43 7.69
N VAL A 30 0.30 4.62 6.68
CA VAL A 30 0.79 4.82 5.30
C VAL A 30 -0.33 5.21 4.34
N PHE A 31 -1.57 4.87 4.68
CA PHE A 31 -2.68 4.89 3.74
C PHE A 31 -3.85 5.71 4.27
N THR A 32 -4.39 6.61 3.43
CA THR A 32 -5.59 7.38 3.74
C THR A 32 -6.84 6.49 3.76
N GLU A 33 -7.91 6.98 4.36
CA GLU A 33 -9.18 6.25 4.46
C GLU A 33 -9.78 5.90 3.10
N VAL A 34 -9.77 6.84 2.15
CA VAL A 34 -10.36 6.65 0.80
C VAL A 34 -9.71 5.46 0.13
N GLU A 35 -8.40 5.43 0.20
CA GLU A 35 -7.67 4.39 -0.46
C GLU A 35 -7.77 3.06 0.33
N GLN A 36 -7.92 3.08 1.66
CA GLN A 36 -8.15 1.87 2.46
C GLN A 36 -9.49 1.24 2.07
N LYS A 37 -10.52 2.06 1.89
CA LYS A 37 -11.82 1.66 1.32
C LYS A 37 -11.65 1.07 -0.08
N LYS A 38 -10.84 1.69 -0.94
CA LYS A 38 -10.53 1.18 -2.29
C LYS A 38 -9.85 -0.20 -2.25
N ALA A 39 -8.90 -0.42 -1.34
CA ALA A 39 -8.25 -1.71 -1.21
C ALA A 39 -9.22 -2.78 -0.65
N GLY A 40 -10.05 -2.42 0.33
CA GLY A 40 -11.02 -3.33 0.93
C GLY A 40 -12.15 -3.78 0.00
N SER A 41 -12.42 -3.04 -1.08
CA SER A 41 -13.41 -3.43 -2.09
C SER A 41 -12.87 -4.35 -3.18
N ARG A 42 -11.57 -4.70 -3.14
CA ARG A 42 -10.90 -5.55 -4.12
C ARG A 42 -10.56 -6.90 -3.53
N LYS A 43 -10.56 -7.94 -4.38
CA LYS A 43 -10.12 -9.29 -4.00
C LYS A 43 -8.63 -9.33 -3.69
N ASP A 44 -7.82 -8.65 -4.50
CA ASP A 44 -6.38 -8.54 -4.31
C ASP A 44 -6.04 -7.30 -3.48
N ILE A 45 -6.13 -7.44 -2.15
CA ILE A 45 -5.92 -6.35 -1.21
C ILE A 45 -4.45 -5.90 -1.21
N ALA A 46 -3.50 -6.83 -1.03
CA ALA A 46 -2.07 -6.50 -0.96
C ALA A 46 -1.54 -5.93 -2.29
N GLY A 47 -1.96 -6.50 -3.43
CA GLY A 47 -1.61 -5.95 -4.74
C GLY A 47 -2.23 -4.57 -4.98
N THR A 48 -3.41 -4.30 -4.44
CA THR A 48 -4.00 -2.95 -4.49
C THR A 48 -3.20 -1.95 -3.63
N TYR A 49 -2.68 -2.37 -2.48
CA TYR A 49 -1.80 -1.54 -1.64
C TYR A 49 -0.42 -1.29 -2.28
N ALA A 50 0.12 -2.27 -3.02
CA ALA A 50 1.42 -2.12 -3.69
C ALA A 50 1.39 -1.22 -4.93
N LYS A 51 0.22 -1.02 -5.55
CA LYS A 51 0.03 -0.22 -6.78
C LYS A 51 -0.39 1.22 -6.54
N ARG A 52 -0.54 1.62 -5.28
CA ARG A 52 -1.18 2.88 -4.93
C ARG A 52 -0.45 4.11 -5.44
#